data_AF-A0A7X3QKU9-F1
#
_entry.id   AF-A0A7X3QKU9-F1
#
_cell.length_a   1.000
_cell.length_b   1.000
_cell.length_c   1.000
_cell.angle_alpha   90.00
_cell.angle_beta   90.00
_cell.angle_gamma   90.00
#
_symmetry.space_group_name_H-M   'P 1'
#
loop_
_entity.id
_entity.type
_entity.pdbx_description
1 polymer ?
#
loop_
_entity_poly.entity_id
_entity_poly.type
_entity_poly.pdbx_seq_one_letter_code
_entity_poly.pdbx_strand_id
1 'polypeptide(L)'
;MSNIAEIQAVVDRLNEESNGSIQRYGFEFDEARIESFLQHRTVDETISDLTRLAAWHQEVNGQNHDGVTFTPLLKDYLAEPGDLEEKLAKLKRLRANTRMGRFDLSNEIERDLEYHRYNWAYHEVLEPEWDPYADAPYEDFLKLPVLEPQTHDEFVLDGQNLIEARRVAYEAYTLLGFLRKFRAGTSRPILIIGNDRYGRQWGIEPLEEYLKDDFTIVYPRVPSHRSTRLTVPNMILSTGVRAGPDRGTIRRLSTSMPHVIVVDARNVGHGKDRLMMRMSRGARDYANWFIAFNDLRAEGDVSKYEHKMPHAPHHFSEIKRWFGFVEMQRKARPWVDPGETYSMTMWAPEITEETVLGDFKVSTREVEYESDEPQVVLANPLVYRLDEDDPDIHENLRGNRPYYFDGPERHVKHEVIFGFGDHGIESRVIGNTSDELVEAVQEFMRQEVARLLAKG
;
A
#
# COMPACT_ATOMS: atom_id res chain seq x y z
N MET A 1 -16.50 4.04 57.08
CA MET A 1 -15.50 3.90 56.01
C MET A 1 -14.66 5.18 56.02
N SER A 2 -13.39 5.13 55.63
CA SER A 2 -12.62 6.37 55.43
C SER A 2 -13.27 7.20 54.32
N ASN A 3 -13.27 8.53 54.41
CA ASN A 3 -13.80 9.44 53.38
C ASN A 3 -13.22 9.11 51.98
N ILE A 4 -11.95 8.71 51.94
CA ILE A 4 -11.25 8.30 50.72
C ILE A 4 -11.84 7.01 50.14
N ALA A 5 -12.16 6.02 50.99
CA ALA A 5 -12.74 4.74 50.57
C ALA A 5 -14.15 4.90 50.00
N GLU A 6 -14.92 5.87 50.52
CA GLU A 6 -16.24 6.22 49.98
C GLU A 6 -16.14 6.85 48.59
N ILE A 7 -15.21 7.79 48.38
CA ILE A 7 -14.98 8.42 47.08
C ILE A 7 -14.41 7.43 46.07
N GLN A 8 -13.48 6.55 46.47
CA GLN A 8 -12.94 5.51 45.61
C GLN A 8 -14.04 4.58 45.10
N ALA A 9 -14.98 4.16 45.97
CA ALA A 9 -16.12 3.33 45.56
C ALA A 9 -17.01 4.03 44.51
N VAL A 10 -17.09 5.37 44.53
CA VAL A 10 -17.80 6.13 43.50
C VAL A 10 -17.02 6.13 42.18
N VAL A 11 -15.71 6.34 42.21
CA VAL A 11 -14.85 6.27 41.01
C VAL A 11 -14.94 4.89 40.36
N ASP A 12 -14.84 3.83 41.16
CA ASP A 12 -14.94 2.44 40.70
C ASP A 12 -16.32 2.19 40.05
N ARG A 13 -17.40 2.66 40.67
CA ARG A 13 -18.75 2.55 40.10
C ARG A 13 -18.90 3.32 38.78
N LEU A 14 -18.38 4.54 38.68
CA LEU A 14 -18.41 5.32 37.44
C LEU A 14 -17.64 4.62 36.31
N ASN A 15 -16.51 4.00 36.66
CA ASN A 15 -15.74 3.18 35.74
C ASN A 15 -16.55 1.96 35.28
N GLU A 16 -17.20 1.22 36.19
CA GLU A 16 -18.09 0.10 35.86
C GLU A 16 -19.26 0.53 34.95
N GLU A 17 -19.96 1.61 35.29
CA GLU A 17 -21.09 2.14 34.51
C GLU A 17 -20.69 2.56 33.09
N SER A 18 -19.44 3.00 32.93
CA SER A 18 -18.86 3.34 31.63
C SER A 18 -18.29 2.14 30.87
N ASN A 19 -18.41 0.91 31.40
CA ASN A 19 -17.71 -0.30 30.93
C ASN A 19 -16.19 -0.11 30.84
N GLY A 20 -15.60 0.62 31.78
CA GLY A 20 -14.18 0.96 31.84
C GLY A 20 -13.72 1.96 30.78
N SER A 21 -14.63 2.53 29.98
CA SER A 21 -14.26 3.43 28.88
C SER A 21 -13.60 4.72 29.34
N ILE A 22 -14.07 5.33 30.44
CA ILE A 22 -13.44 6.55 30.96
C ILE A 22 -12.13 6.23 31.72
N GLN A 23 -12.09 5.11 32.44
CA GLN A 23 -10.88 4.62 33.13
C GLN A 23 -9.70 4.52 32.16
N ARG A 24 -9.95 3.94 30.98
CA ARG A 24 -8.97 3.77 29.91
C ARG A 24 -8.31 5.07 29.45
N TYR A 25 -8.96 6.21 29.64
CA TYR A 25 -8.42 7.52 29.25
C TYR A 25 -8.06 8.36 30.48
N GLY A 26 -7.54 7.67 31.51
CA GLY A 26 -6.95 8.31 32.67
C GLY A 26 -7.97 8.76 33.72
N PHE A 27 -9.23 8.33 33.68
CA PHE A 27 -10.20 8.55 34.78
C PHE A 27 -9.88 7.64 35.99
N GLU A 28 -8.68 7.80 36.51
CA GLU A 28 -8.19 7.12 37.71
C GLU A 28 -7.70 8.20 38.68
N PHE A 29 -8.31 8.27 39.85
CA PHE A 29 -7.92 9.18 40.92
C PHE A 29 -7.37 8.32 42.04
N ASP A 30 -6.06 8.35 42.23
CA ASP A 30 -5.43 7.69 43.37
C ASP A 30 -5.74 8.43 44.68
N GLU A 31 -5.36 7.82 45.79
CA GLU A 31 -5.56 8.36 47.13
C GLU A 31 -5.04 9.80 47.27
N ALA A 32 -3.85 10.11 46.73
CA ALA A 32 -3.25 11.44 46.82
C ALA A 32 -4.06 12.50 46.04
N ARG A 33 -4.66 12.13 44.90
CA ARG A 33 -5.49 13.05 44.12
C ARG A 33 -6.86 13.22 44.76
N ILE A 34 -7.45 12.17 45.31
CA ILE A 34 -8.69 12.26 46.11
C ILE A 34 -8.47 13.18 47.32
N GLU A 35 -7.34 13.03 48.01
CA GLU A 35 -6.95 13.93 49.11
C GLU A 35 -6.85 15.38 48.64
N SER A 36 -6.31 15.64 47.44
CA SER A 36 -6.21 16.99 46.88
C SER A 36 -7.60 17.62 46.64
N PHE A 37 -8.60 16.84 46.21
CA PHE A 37 -9.98 17.33 46.15
C PHE A 37 -10.53 17.67 47.54
N LEU A 38 -10.27 16.81 48.53
CA LEU A 38 -10.74 16.93 49.91
C LEU A 38 -10.07 18.07 50.70
N GLN A 39 -8.92 18.58 50.24
CA GLN A 39 -8.30 19.77 50.85
C GLN A 39 -9.17 21.02 50.75
N HIS A 40 -10.09 21.05 49.78
CA HIS A 40 -10.87 22.25 49.44
C HIS A 40 -12.37 22.01 49.33
N ARG A 41 -12.81 20.75 49.47
CA ARG A 41 -14.20 20.32 49.28
C ARG A 41 -14.61 19.33 50.37
N THR A 42 -15.90 19.29 50.66
CA THR A 42 -16.51 18.21 51.44
C THR A 42 -16.59 16.92 50.63
N VAL A 43 -16.83 15.79 51.29
CA VAL A 43 -17.00 14.48 50.63
C VAL A 43 -18.10 14.52 49.58
N ASP A 44 -19.27 15.10 49.92
CA ASP A 44 -20.42 15.21 49.00
C ASP A 44 -20.10 16.08 47.77
N GLU A 45 -19.36 17.18 47.97
CA GLU A 45 -18.90 18.05 46.88
C GLU A 45 -17.92 17.32 45.97
N THR A 46 -16.94 16.58 46.52
CA THR A 46 -16.00 15.76 45.74
C THR A 46 -16.72 14.68 44.93
N ILE A 47 -17.69 13.98 45.52
CA ILE A 47 -18.50 12.96 44.82
C ILE A 47 -19.30 13.59 43.67
N SER A 48 -19.93 14.74 43.92
CA SER A 48 -20.66 15.50 42.90
C SER A 48 -19.74 15.91 41.76
N ASP A 49 -18.56 16.44 42.08
CA ASP A 49 -17.57 16.91 41.12
C ASP A 49 -17.03 15.76 40.24
N LEU A 50 -16.65 14.63 40.83
CA LEU A 50 -16.18 13.46 40.08
C LEU A 50 -17.27 12.88 39.17
N THR A 51 -18.53 12.88 39.64
CA THR A 51 -19.66 12.42 38.81
C THR A 51 -19.85 13.33 37.59
N ARG A 52 -19.75 14.65 37.76
CA ARG A 52 -19.82 15.62 36.65
C ARG A 52 -18.65 15.49 35.71
N LEU A 53 -17.44 15.28 36.25
CA LEU A 53 -16.24 15.10 35.46
C LEU A 53 -16.34 13.85 34.57
N ALA A 54 -16.88 12.75 35.11
CA ALA A 54 -17.13 11.53 34.33
C ALA A 54 -18.13 11.77 33.21
N ALA A 55 -19.24 12.49 33.48
CA ALA A 55 -20.22 12.84 32.46
C ALA A 55 -19.61 13.73 31.35
N TRP A 56 -18.83 14.75 31.74
CA TRP A 56 -18.10 15.60 30.78
C TRP A 56 -17.13 14.78 29.94
N HIS A 57 -16.38 13.86 30.55
CA HIS A 57 -15.41 13.02 29.84
C HIS A 57 -16.09 12.12 28.81
N GLN A 58 -17.26 11.57 29.14
CA GLN A 58 -18.10 10.84 28.19
C GLN A 58 -18.61 11.72 27.03
N GLU A 59 -19.05 12.95 27.30
CA GLU A 59 -19.47 13.90 26.24
C GLU A 59 -18.36 14.19 25.23
N VAL A 60 -17.14 14.31 25.74
CA VAL A 60 -15.96 14.68 24.97
C VAL A 60 -15.38 13.49 24.18
N ASN A 61 -15.90 12.28 24.44
CA ASN A 61 -15.60 11.01 23.81
C ASN A 61 -14.11 10.68 23.71
N GLY A 62 -13.55 10.12 24.80
CA GLY A 62 -12.18 9.58 24.81
C GLY A 62 -11.89 8.47 23.79
N GLN A 63 -12.89 7.92 23.08
CA GLN A 63 -12.67 6.80 22.14
C GLN A 63 -12.27 7.23 20.72
N ASN A 64 -12.34 8.52 20.40
CA ASN A 64 -11.92 9.05 19.11
C ASN A 64 -10.65 9.90 19.26
N HIS A 65 -9.94 10.13 18.16
CA HIS A 65 -8.69 10.91 18.18
C HIS A 65 -8.84 12.31 18.81
N ASP A 66 -10.05 12.88 18.82
CA ASP A 66 -10.35 14.22 19.35
C ASP A 66 -10.75 14.19 20.84
N GLY A 67 -10.63 13.05 21.52
CA GLY A 67 -10.95 12.87 22.93
C GLY A 67 -10.01 13.63 23.89
N VAL A 68 -10.17 13.36 25.20
CA VAL A 68 -9.29 13.88 26.24
C VAL A 68 -8.84 12.73 27.13
N THR A 69 -7.54 12.66 27.39
CA THR A 69 -6.97 11.80 28.42
C THR A 69 -6.66 12.67 29.64
N PHE A 70 -7.09 12.27 30.83
CA PHE A 70 -6.74 12.98 32.05
C PHE A 70 -5.29 12.69 32.44
N THR A 71 -4.38 13.53 31.96
CA THR A 71 -2.96 13.56 32.37
C THR A 71 -2.82 13.94 33.85
N PRO A 72 -1.66 13.69 34.47
CA PRO A 72 -1.40 14.15 35.85
C PRO A 72 -1.68 15.66 36.03
N LEU A 73 -1.26 16.49 35.07
CA LEU A 73 -1.45 17.94 35.15
C LEU A 73 -2.93 18.35 35.03
N LEU A 74 -3.71 17.69 34.16
CA LEU A 74 -5.15 17.95 34.09
C LEU A 74 -5.87 17.52 35.38
N LYS A 75 -5.48 16.39 35.99
CA LYS A 75 -6.03 15.94 37.28
C LYS A 75 -5.75 16.95 38.38
N ASP A 76 -4.52 17.44 38.48
CA ASP A 76 -4.11 18.42 39.47
C ASP A 76 -4.87 19.75 39.26
N TYR A 77 -4.97 20.23 38.03
CA TYR A 77 -5.75 21.43 37.68
C TYR A 77 -7.23 21.31 38.07
N LEU A 78 -7.85 20.15 37.84
CA LEU A 78 -9.25 19.90 38.23
C LEU A 78 -9.41 19.84 39.75
N ALA A 79 -8.43 19.29 40.47
CA ALA A 79 -8.44 19.16 41.93
C ALA A 79 -8.24 20.48 42.68
N GLU A 80 -7.55 21.47 42.08
CA GLU A 80 -7.33 22.80 42.69
C GLU A 80 -8.63 23.48 43.19
N PRO A 81 -8.55 24.46 44.11
CA PRO A 81 -9.71 25.26 44.52
C PRO A 81 -10.45 25.89 43.34
N GLY A 82 -11.75 26.15 43.51
CA GLY A 82 -12.60 26.86 42.53
C GLY A 82 -13.74 26.02 41.99
N ASP A 83 -14.59 26.66 41.18
CA ASP A 83 -15.76 26.02 40.57
C ASP A 83 -15.38 25.08 39.42
N LEU A 84 -15.80 23.82 39.52
CA LEU A 84 -15.51 22.81 38.51
C LEU A 84 -16.16 23.15 37.17
N GLU A 85 -17.38 23.71 37.16
CA GLU A 85 -18.07 24.05 35.91
C GLU A 85 -17.32 25.12 35.12
N GLU A 86 -16.81 26.16 35.79
CA GLU A 86 -15.94 27.16 35.18
C GLU A 86 -14.65 26.54 34.60
N LYS A 87 -14.05 25.57 35.31
CA LYS A 87 -12.85 24.84 34.81
C LYS A 87 -13.17 24.01 33.58
N LEU A 88 -14.26 23.24 33.60
CA LEU A 88 -14.71 22.43 32.46
C LEU A 88 -15.06 23.29 31.25
N ALA A 89 -15.71 24.45 31.47
CA ALA A 89 -16.00 25.43 30.43
C ALA A 89 -14.71 26.02 29.84
N LYS A 90 -13.69 26.28 30.69
CA LYS A 90 -12.35 26.69 30.22
C LYS A 90 -11.72 25.60 29.36
N LEU A 91 -11.72 24.34 29.76
CA LEU A 91 -11.20 23.23 28.94
C LEU A 91 -11.91 23.14 27.58
N LYS A 92 -13.25 23.25 27.56
CA LYS A 92 -14.05 23.29 26.31
C LYS A 92 -13.62 24.45 25.40
N ARG A 93 -13.40 25.65 25.98
CA ARG A 93 -12.95 26.84 25.24
C ARG A 93 -11.54 26.68 24.67
N LEU A 94 -10.59 26.16 25.46
CA LEU A 94 -9.22 25.93 25.01
C LEU A 94 -9.19 24.97 23.82
N ARG A 95 -9.88 23.83 23.91
CA ARG A 95 -10.01 22.90 22.77
C ARG A 95 -10.61 23.55 21.52
N ALA A 96 -11.62 24.40 21.68
CA ALA A 96 -12.21 25.13 20.57
C ALA A 96 -11.22 26.13 19.93
N ASN A 97 -10.40 26.80 20.75
CA ASN A 97 -9.36 27.71 20.27
C ASN A 97 -8.28 26.96 19.47
N THR A 98 -7.78 25.83 20.00
CA THR A 98 -6.83 24.95 19.30
C THR A 98 -7.35 24.57 17.92
N ARG A 99 -8.59 24.11 17.82
CA ARG A 99 -9.21 23.74 16.53
C ARG A 99 -9.36 24.91 15.56
N MET A 100 -9.44 26.14 16.06
CA MET A 100 -9.51 27.37 15.27
C MET A 100 -8.13 27.93 14.88
N GLY A 101 -7.04 27.22 15.13
CA GLY A 101 -5.69 27.70 14.79
C GLY A 101 -5.17 28.75 15.78
N ARG A 102 -5.65 28.72 17.03
CA ARG A 102 -5.30 29.68 18.09
C ARG A 102 -4.69 28.99 19.29
N PHE A 103 -3.96 27.91 19.06
CA PHE A 103 -3.28 27.16 20.09
C PHE A 103 -2.19 28.02 20.78
N ASP A 104 -2.21 28.08 22.10
CA ASP A 104 -1.18 28.74 22.90
C ASP A 104 -0.31 27.69 23.61
N LEU A 105 0.87 27.42 23.05
CA LEU A 105 1.82 26.45 23.62
C LEU A 105 2.30 26.84 25.03
N SER A 106 2.25 28.13 25.39
CA SER A 106 2.66 28.59 26.72
C SER A 106 1.63 28.24 27.80
N ASN A 107 0.41 27.89 27.40
CA ASN A 107 -0.65 27.45 28.29
C ASN A 107 -0.57 25.93 28.50
N GLU A 108 0.02 25.50 29.61
CA GLU A 108 0.26 24.08 29.91
C GLU A 108 -1.03 23.25 29.95
N ILE A 109 -2.17 23.83 30.37
CA ILE A 109 -3.47 23.14 30.35
C ILE A 109 -3.92 22.87 28.91
N GLU A 110 -3.76 23.86 28.03
CA GLU A 110 -4.14 23.75 26.62
C GLU A 110 -3.23 22.78 25.87
N ARG A 111 -1.93 22.81 26.18
CA ARG A 111 -0.97 21.81 25.71
C ARG A 111 -1.42 20.40 26.09
N ASP A 112 -1.64 20.14 27.38
CA ASP A 112 -1.97 18.81 27.89
C ASP A 112 -3.28 18.22 27.35
N LEU A 113 -4.24 19.08 26.97
CA LEU A 113 -5.46 18.63 26.30
C LEU A 113 -5.18 17.93 24.96
N GLU A 114 -4.02 18.14 24.34
CA GLU A 114 -3.61 17.51 23.09
C GLU A 114 -2.94 16.14 23.27
N TYR A 115 -2.64 15.71 24.50
CA TYR A 115 -1.96 14.43 24.74
C TYR A 115 -2.74 13.24 24.16
N HIS A 116 -4.08 13.29 24.19
CA HIS A 116 -4.91 12.24 23.60
C HIS A 116 -4.70 12.12 22.08
N ARG A 117 -4.62 13.25 21.37
CA ARG A 117 -4.34 13.30 19.93
C ARG A 117 -2.94 12.76 19.62
N TYR A 118 -1.95 13.12 20.45
CA TYR A 118 -0.60 12.58 20.34
C TYR A 118 -0.59 11.06 20.53
N ASN A 119 -1.22 10.54 21.59
CA ASN A 119 -1.29 9.12 21.86
C ASN A 119 -1.91 8.36 20.68
N TRP A 120 -3.03 8.86 20.16
CA TRP A 120 -3.71 8.26 19.01
C TRP A 120 -2.81 8.23 17.75
N ALA A 121 -2.14 9.35 17.44
CA ALA A 121 -1.26 9.44 16.28
C ALA A 121 0.03 8.61 16.43
N TYR A 122 0.57 8.50 17.65
CA TYR A 122 1.73 7.67 17.97
C TYR A 122 1.48 6.20 17.61
N HIS A 123 0.33 5.64 18.00
CA HIS A 123 -0.02 4.25 17.66
C HIS A 123 -0.41 4.04 16.20
N GLU A 124 -0.95 5.05 15.51
CA GLU A 124 -1.21 4.94 14.07
C GLU A 124 0.09 4.85 13.26
N VAL A 125 1.12 5.60 13.67
CA VAL A 125 2.31 5.84 12.86
C VAL A 125 3.53 5.02 13.29
N LEU A 126 3.79 4.89 14.59
CA LEU A 126 5.06 4.36 15.12
C LEU A 126 4.95 2.91 15.63
N GLU A 127 3.75 2.43 15.97
CA GLU A 127 3.52 1.06 16.45
C GLU A 127 2.39 0.35 15.68
N PRO A 128 2.66 -0.18 14.47
CA PRO A 128 1.64 -0.83 13.64
C PRO A 128 1.12 -2.16 14.23
N GLU A 129 1.83 -2.75 15.20
CA GLU A 129 1.27 -3.77 16.09
C GLU A 129 0.44 -3.06 17.16
N TRP A 130 -0.73 -2.57 16.75
CA TRP A 130 -1.67 -1.83 17.60
C TRP A 130 -1.97 -2.61 18.87
N ASP A 131 -1.27 -2.29 19.96
CA ASP A 131 -1.74 -2.54 21.32
C ASP A 131 -2.59 -1.33 21.71
N PRO A 132 -3.93 -1.42 21.64
CA PRO A 132 -4.81 -0.31 22.01
C PRO A 132 -4.72 0.08 23.49
N TYR A 133 -3.91 -0.62 24.28
CA TYR A 133 -3.75 -0.48 25.72
C TYR A 133 -2.37 -0.01 26.16
N ALA A 134 -1.39 0.08 25.26
CA ALA A 134 -0.14 0.78 25.55
C ALA A 134 -0.40 2.30 25.42
N ASP A 135 0.08 3.10 26.37
CA ASP A 135 0.06 4.56 26.23
C ASP A 135 1.42 5.01 25.65
N ALA A 136 1.39 5.95 24.71
CA ALA A 136 2.56 6.68 24.29
C ALA A 136 3.25 7.33 25.51
N PRO A 137 4.58 7.41 25.57
CA PRO A 137 5.24 7.98 26.74
C PRO A 137 4.86 9.47 26.94
N TYR A 138 4.14 9.78 28.01
CA TYR A 138 3.78 11.16 28.36
C TYR A 138 5.02 12.06 28.52
N GLU A 139 6.16 11.51 28.95
CA GLU A 139 7.42 12.25 29.00
C GLU A 139 7.94 12.68 27.63
N ASP A 140 7.63 11.95 26.56
CA ASP A 140 8.05 12.30 25.21
C ASP A 140 7.12 13.36 24.61
N PHE A 141 5.82 13.28 24.91
CA PHE A 141 4.86 14.34 24.62
C PHE A 141 5.31 15.70 25.18
N LEU A 142 5.79 15.72 26.42
CA LEU A 142 6.25 16.95 27.08
C LEU A 142 7.50 17.59 26.43
N LYS A 143 8.25 16.82 25.63
CA LYS A 143 9.48 17.24 24.96
C LYS A 143 9.25 17.63 23.49
N LEU A 144 8.02 17.55 23.00
CA LEU A 144 7.69 17.81 21.60
C LEU A 144 8.04 19.26 21.19
N PRO A 145 8.70 19.45 20.04
CA PRO A 145 9.09 20.78 19.55
C PRO A 145 7.91 21.52 18.93
N VAL A 146 8.07 22.83 18.70
CA VAL A 146 7.25 23.55 17.71
C VAL A 146 7.70 23.15 16.32
N LEU A 147 6.74 22.78 15.45
CA LEU A 147 7.03 22.43 14.07
C LEU A 147 6.90 23.64 13.17
N GLU A 148 7.91 23.85 12.32
CA GLU A 148 7.78 24.73 11.17
C GLU A 148 6.72 24.18 10.20
N PRO A 149 6.12 25.02 9.33
CA PRO A 149 5.22 24.55 8.28
C PRO A 149 5.86 23.47 7.40
N GLN A 150 5.04 22.52 6.91
CA GLN A 150 5.52 21.46 6.00
C GLN A 150 6.13 22.09 4.74
N THR A 151 7.39 21.79 4.50
CA THR A 151 8.04 22.07 3.23
C THR A 151 7.87 20.87 2.30
N HIS A 152 7.77 21.15 1.00
CA HIS A 152 7.74 20.14 -0.04
C HIS A 152 8.98 20.39 -0.90
N ASP A 153 9.97 19.53 -0.79
CA ASP A 153 11.14 19.56 -1.66
C ASP A 153 10.90 18.62 -2.83
N GLU A 154 11.22 19.04 -4.05
CA GLU A 154 11.15 18.14 -5.20
C GLU A 154 12.23 17.06 -5.11
N PHE A 155 11.86 15.81 -5.40
CA PHE A 155 12.83 14.74 -5.50
C PHE A 155 13.74 14.96 -6.71
N VAL A 156 15.04 15.17 -6.46
CA VAL A 156 16.04 15.27 -7.53
C VAL A 156 16.67 13.91 -7.78
N LEU A 157 16.53 13.40 -9.00
CA LEU A 157 17.22 12.19 -9.43
C LEU A 157 18.72 12.46 -9.62
N ASP A 158 19.55 11.83 -8.81
CA ASP A 158 21.01 11.88 -8.92
C ASP A 158 21.65 10.49 -8.77
N GLY A 159 22.98 10.45 -8.90
CA GLY A 159 23.80 9.26 -8.66
C GLY A 159 23.23 7.98 -9.28
N GLN A 160 23.02 6.97 -8.44
CA GLN A 160 22.52 5.66 -8.84
C GLN A 160 21.05 5.69 -9.28
N ASN A 161 20.21 6.55 -8.68
CA ASN A 161 18.80 6.66 -9.06
C ASN A 161 18.66 7.18 -10.49
N LEU A 162 19.50 8.14 -10.91
CA LEU A 162 19.50 8.65 -12.28
C LEU A 162 19.96 7.58 -13.29
N ILE A 163 20.97 6.78 -12.92
CA ILE A 163 21.46 5.67 -13.74
C ILE A 163 20.37 4.60 -13.91
N GLU A 164 19.64 4.27 -12.84
CA GLU A 164 18.50 3.36 -12.85
C GLU A 164 17.32 3.92 -13.66
N ALA A 165 17.01 5.21 -13.52
CA ALA A 165 15.97 5.90 -14.29
C ALA A 165 16.24 5.88 -15.81
N ARG A 166 17.51 6.00 -16.24
CA ARG A 166 17.89 5.87 -17.66
C ARG A 166 17.65 4.46 -18.21
N ARG A 167 18.05 3.44 -17.44
CA ARG A 167 17.87 2.05 -17.85
C ARG A 167 16.40 1.70 -18.02
N VAL A 168 15.57 2.06 -17.03
CA VAL A 168 14.13 1.79 -17.07
C VAL A 168 13.41 2.52 -18.20
N ALA A 169 13.82 3.75 -18.49
CA ALA A 169 13.28 4.48 -19.63
C ALA A 169 13.56 3.76 -20.96
N TYR A 170 14.77 3.23 -21.13
CA TYR A 170 15.14 2.49 -22.34
C TYR A 170 14.41 1.13 -22.47
N GLU A 171 14.26 0.42 -21.36
CA GLU A 171 13.52 -0.84 -21.32
C GLU A 171 12.03 -0.62 -21.61
N ALA A 172 11.42 0.44 -21.06
CA ALA A 172 10.07 0.87 -21.38
C ALA A 172 9.93 1.32 -22.85
N TYR A 173 10.90 2.05 -23.40
CA TYR A 173 10.95 2.40 -24.82
C TYR A 173 10.96 1.15 -25.72
N THR A 174 11.72 0.13 -25.34
CA THR A 174 11.78 -1.14 -26.09
C THR A 174 10.44 -1.87 -26.04
N LEU A 175 9.79 -1.88 -24.87
CA LEU A 175 8.43 -2.39 -24.70
C LEU A 175 7.43 -1.63 -25.58
N LEU A 176 7.50 -0.30 -25.64
CA LEU A 176 6.64 0.52 -26.51
C LEU A 176 6.78 0.11 -27.99
N GLY A 177 8.02 -0.13 -28.44
CA GLY A 177 8.30 -0.62 -29.80
C GLY A 177 7.61 -1.96 -30.09
N PHE A 178 7.68 -2.90 -29.14
CA PHE A 178 6.95 -4.16 -29.21
C PHE A 178 5.43 -3.95 -29.27
N LEU A 179 4.88 -3.14 -28.36
CA LEU A 179 3.43 -2.88 -28.28
C LEU A 179 2.91 -2.32 -29.60
N ARG A 180 3.60 -1.33 -30.19
CA ARG A 180 3.22 -0.75 -31.49
C ARG A 180 3.28 -1.77 -32.62
N LYS A 181 4.35 -2.58 -32.67
CA LYS A 181 4.46 -3.67 -33.65
C LYS A 181 3.33 -4.68 -33.50
N PHE A 182 2.98 -5.04 -32.27
CA PHE A 182 1.89 -5.98 -31.98
C PHE A 182 0.52 -5.41 -32.39
N ARG A 183 0.21 -4.16 -32.02
CA ARG A 183 -1.01 -3.46 -32.45
C ARG A 183 -1.13 -3.35 -33.97
N ALA A 184 -0.03 -3.14 -34.68
CA ALA A 184 -0.04 -3.05 -36.14
C ALA A 184 -0.37 -4.38 -36.84
N GLY A 185 -0.11 -5.51 -36.18
CA GLY A 185 -0.33 -6.86 -36.73
C GLY A 185 -1.71 -7.46 -36.48
N THR A 186 -2.56 -6.82 -35.68
CA THR A 186 -3.89 -7.34 -35.32
C THR A 186 -4.96 -6.26 -35.39
N SER A 187 -6.20 -6.66 -35.68
CA SER A 187 -7.38 -5.79 -35.55
C SER A 187 -8.08 -5.93 -34.20
N ARG A 188 -7.83 -7.03 -33.48
CA ARG A 188 -8.45 -7.36 -32.21
C ARG A 188 -8.12 -6.30 -31.13
N PRO A 189 -9.03 -6.01 -30.19
CA PRO A 189 -8.70 -5.12 -29.07
C PRO A 189 -7.54 -5.69 -28.24
N ILE A 190 -6.72 -4.81 -27.67
CA ILE A 190 -5.59 -5.22 -26.82
C ILE A 190 -5.81 -4.67 -25.41
N LEU A 191 -5.72 -5.55 -24.43
CA LEU A 191 -5.74 -5.25 -23.00
C LEU A 191 -4.33 -5.40 -22.43
N ILE A 192 -3.79 -4.33 -21.86
CA ILE A 192 -2.54 -4.35 -21.11
C ILE A 192 -2.87 -4.50 -19.63
N ILE A 193 -2.26 -5.50 -19.00
CA ILE A 193 -2.24 -5.71 -17.56
C ILE A 193 -0.83 -5.33 -17.08
N GLY A 194 -0.66 -4.12 -16.55
CA GLY A 194 0.54 -3.77 -15.81
C GLY A 194 0.40 -4.29 -14.38
N ASN A 195 1.18 -5.29 -13.97
CA ASN A 195 1.08 -5.76 -12.58
C ASN A 195 1.38 -4.61 -11.61
N ASP A 196 0.46 -4.29 -10.70
CA ASP A 196 0.62 -3.18 -9.75
C ASP A 196 1.93 -3.37 -8.95
N ARG A 197 2.75 -2.30 -8.91
CA ARG A 197 4.21 -2.26 -8.68
C ARG A 197 4.98 -2.21 -10.00
N TYR A 198 5.89 -3.14 -10.27
CA TYR A 198 6.86 -3.00 -11.36
C TYR A 198 6.20 -2.78 -12.72
N GLY A 199 5.26 -3.65 -13.11
CA GLY A 199 4.59 -3.57 -14.41
C GLY A 199 3.84 -2.25 -14.63
N ARG A 200 3.13 -1.77 -13.59
CA ARG A 200 2.49 -0.46 -13.59
C ARG A 200 3.54 0.66 -13.63
N GLN A 201 4.32 0.79 -12.56
CA GLN A 201 5.16 1.95 -12.26
C GLN A 201 6.25 2.18 -13.32
N TRP A 202 6.84 1.09 -13.82
CA TRP A 202 8.05 1.14 -14.64
C TRP A 202 7.85 0.62 -16.06
N GLY A 203 6.76 -0.10 -16.32
CA GLY A 203 6.46 -0.66 -17.64
C GLY A 203 5.46 0.17 -18.43
N ILE A 204 4.31 0.48 -17.83
CA ILE A 204 3.13 0.93 -18.57
C ILE A 204 2.70 2.35 -18.24
N GLU A 205 2.65 2.73 -16.96
CA GLU A 205 2.18 4.06 -16.53
C GLU A 205 2.97 5.22 -17.18
N PRO A 206 4.30 5.14 -17.34
CA PRO A 206 5.08 6.15 -18.07
C PRO A 206 4.79 6.20 -19.58
N LEU A 207 4.15 5.17 -20.13
CA LEU A 207 3.88 5.04 -21.56
C LEU A 207 2.43 5.36 -21.94
N GLU A 208 1.54 5.61 -20.97
CA GLU A 208 0.09 5.73 -21.23
C GLU A 208 -0.26 6.73 -22.33
N GLU A 209 0.43 7.86 -22.39
CA GLU A 209 0.19 8.89 -23.40
C GLU A 209 0.46 8.41 -24.84
N TYR A 210 1.35 7.42 -25.01
CA TYR A 210 1.70 6.80 -26.29
C TYR A 210 0.83 5.58 -26.63
N LEU A 211 0.04 5.10 -25.66
CA LEU A 211 -0.80 3.90 -25.75
C LEU A 211 -2.30 4.23 -25.77
N LYS A 212 -2.66 5.48 -25.53
CA LYS A 212 -4.06 5.94 -25.61
C LYS A 212 -4.66 5.59 -26.98
N ASP A 213 -5.97 5.37 -26.98
CA ASP A 213 -6.82 5.00 -28.13
C ASP A 213 -6.66 3.56 -28.66
N ASP A 214 -5.46 3.01 -28.67
CA ASP A 214 -5.18 1.68 -29.24
C ASP A 214 -5.27 0.52 -28.25
N PHE A 215 -5.16 0.84 -26.94
CA PHE A 215 -5.06 -0.15 -25.86
C PHE A 215 -6.03 0.17 -24.72
N THR A 216 -6.55 -0.87 -24.08
CA THR A 216 -7.17 -0.77 -22.75
C THR A 216 -6.11 -1.11 -21.71
N ILE A 217 -5.98 -0.33 -20.64
CA ILE A 217 -4.95 -0.54 -19.61
C ILE A 217 -5.62 -0.77 -18.26
N VAL A 218 -5.11 -1.74 -17.49
CA VAL A 218 -5.54 -2.02 -16.11
C VAL A 218 -4.35 -2.39 -15.23
N TYR A 219 -4.48 -2.11 -13.92
CA TYR A 219 -3.41 -2.36 -12.93
C TYR A 219 -3.84 -3.26 -11.76
N PRO A 220 -4.30 -4.49 -12.01
CA PRO A 220 -4.53 -5.43 -10.93
C PRO A 220 -3.22 -5.81 -10.22
N ARG A 221 -3.32 -6.06 -8.91
CA ARG A 221 -2.19 -6.45 -8.07
C ARG A 221 -2.11 -7.97 -7.91
N VAL A 222 -0.95 -8.54 -8.22
CA VAL A 222 -0.58 -9.93 -7.91
C VAL A 222 0.80 -9.95 -7.24
N PRO A 223 0.88 -10.18 -5.91
CA PRO A 223 2.13 -10.06 -5.16
C PRO A 223 3.03 -11.31 -5.31
N SER A 224 4.22 -11.12 -5.90
CA SER A 224 5.21 -12.19 -6.08
C SER A 224 5.74 -12.82 -4.78
N HIS A 225 5.88 -12.04 -3.71
CA HIS A 225 6.52 -12.48 -2.45
C HIS A 225 5.66 -13.47 -1.62
N ARG A 226 4.33 -13.47 -1.81
CA ARG A 226 3.42 -14.42 -1.13
C ARG A 226 3.07 -15.63 -1.99
N SER A 227 3.67 -15.69 -3.16
CA SER A 227 3.22 -16.60 -4.18
C SER A 227 3.94 -17.95 -4.13
N THR A 228 3.14 -19.01 -4.20
CA THR A 228 3.57 -20.41 -4.34
C THR A 228 3.32 -20.92 -5.76
N ARG A 229 3.94 -22.05 -6.13
CA ARG A 229 3.84 -22.69 -7.45
C ARG A 229 2.41 -22.79 -8.02
N LEU A 230 1.42 -23.10 -7.18
CA LEU A 230 0.02 -23.34 -7.59
C LEU A 230 -0.90 -22.14 -7.35
N THR A 231 -0.34 -20.97 -7.06
CA THR A 231 -1.14 -19.77 -6.76
C THR A 231 -1.97 -19.38 -7.98
N VAL A 232 -3.28 -19.22 -7.74
CA VAL A 232 -4.24 -18.64 -8.70
C VAL A 232 -4.81 -17.39 -8.03
N PRO A 233 -4.49 -16.18 -8.52
CA PRO A 233 -4.95 -14.93 -7.93
C PRO A 233 -6.47 -14.87 -7.79
N ASN A 234 -6.95 -14.59 -6.58
CA ASN A 234 -8.37 -14.37 -6.35
C ASN A 234 -8.66 -13.35 -5.22
N MET A 235 -7.84 -13.31 -4.15
CA MET A 235 -7.86 -12.32 -3.07
C MET A 235 -6.47 -12.16 -2.43
N ILE A 236 -6.22 -10.98 -1.88
CA ILE A 236 -5.10 -10.67 -1.00
C ILE A 236 -5.60 -10.82 0.43
N LEU A 237 -5.30 -11.95 1.06
CA LEU A 237 -5.90 -12.35 2.35
C LEU A 237 -5.69 -11.34 3.48
N SER A 238 -4.56 -10.61 3.51
CA SER A 238 -4.29 -9.64 4.57
C SER A 238 -5.11 -8.36 4.48
N THR A 239 -5.64 -8.02 3.30
CA THR A 239 -6.41 -6.78 3.08
C THR A 239 -7.85 -7.05 2.66
N GLY A 240 -8.20 -8.31 2.36
CA GLY A 240 -9.50 -8.67 1.79
C GLY A 240 -9.72 -8.15 0.36
N VAL A 241 -8.72 -7.49 -0.25
CA VAL A 241 -8.82 -6.91 -1.60
C VAL A 241 -8.68 -8.02 -2.65
N ARG A 242 -9.38 -7.91 -3.79
CA ARG A 242 -9.24 -8.87 -4.89
C ARG A 242 -7.81 -8.86 -5.46
N ALA A 243 -7.25 -10.03 -5.70
CA ALA A 243 -6.00 -10.20 -6.47
C ALA A 243 -6.33 -10.57 -7.93
N GLY A 244 -5.56 -10.03 -8.88
CA GLY A 244 -5.77 -10.27 -10.31
C GLY A 244 -6.98 -9.50 -10.90
N PRO A 245 -7.46 -9.88 -12.10
CA PRO A 245 -8.49 -9.14 -12.83
C PRO A 245 -9.79 -8.93 -12.06
N ASP A 246 -10.32 -7.70 -12.11
CA ASP A 246 -11.61 -7.35 -11.50
C ASP A 246 -12.80 -7.89 -12.30
N ARG A 247 -14.02 -7.68 -11.79
CA ARG A 247 -15.24 -8.18 -12.45
C ARG A 247 -15.44 -7.57 -13.84
N GLY A 248 -15.15 -6.28 -14.02
CA GLY A 248 -15.28 -5.59 -15.31
C GLY A 248 -14.33 -6.17 -16.35
N THR A 249 -13.09 -6.41 -15.94
CA THR A 249 -12.04 -7.02 -16.76
C THR A 249 -12.39 -8.45 -17.13
N ILE A 250 -12.86 -9.28 -16.19
CA ILE A 250 -13.26 -10.67 -16.48
C ILE A 250 -14.37 -10.71 -17.55
N ARG A 251 -15.38 -9.84 -17.42
CA ARG A 251 -16.45 -9.75 -18.41
C ARG A 251 -15.90 -9.39 -19.78
N ARG A 252 -15.04 -8.37 -19.86
CA ARG A 252 -14.38 -7.97 -21.11
C ARG A 252 -13.59 -9.12 -21.72
N LEU A 253 -12.80 -9.83 -20.91
CA LEU A 253 -12.05 -11.02 -21.34
C LEU A 253 -13.00 -12.07 -21.94
N SER A 254 -14.15 -12.33 -21.31
CA SER A 254 -15.13 -13.30 -21.81
C SER A 254 -15.83 -12.86 -23.10
N THR A 255 -16.21 -11.58 -23.19
CA THR A 255 -17.09 -11.09 -24.26
C THR A 255 -16.35 -10.67 -25.52
N SER A 256 -15.23 -9.93 -25.38
CA SER A 256 -14.49 -9.40 -26.53
C SER A 256 -13.22 -10.18 -26.84
N MET A 257 -12.81 -11.09 -25.94
CA MET A 257 -11.58 -11.90 -26.07
C MET A 257 -10.41 -11.07 -26.60
N PRO A 258 -10.06 -9.91 -25.98
CA PRO A 258 -8.97 -9.08 -26.48
C PRO A 258 -7.64 -9.86 -26.40
N HIS A 259 -6.63 -9.52 -27.20
CA HIS A 259 -5.28 -9.96 -26.82
C HIS A 259 -4.93 -9.34 -25.46
N VAL A 260 -4.18 -10.06 -24.64
CA VAL A 260 -3.76 -9.60 -23.32
C VAL A 260 -2.25 -9.53 -23.27
N ILE A 261 -1.70 -8.43 -22.78
CA ILE A 261 -0.27 -8.27 -22.53
C ILE A 261 -0.08 -8.07 -21.04
N VAL A 262 0.48 -9.05 -20.37
CA VAL A 262 0.80 -8.98 -18.94
C VAL A 262 2.24 -8.52 -18.79
N VAL A 263 2.43 -7.31 -18.28
CA VAL A 263 3.76 -6.71 -18.07
C VAL A 263 4.15 -6.85 -16.61
N ASP A 264 5.28 -7.50 -16.38
CA ASP A 264 5.93 -7.60 -15.07
C ASP A 264 7.42 -7.91 -15.26
N ALA A 265 8.23 -7.74 -14.23
CA ALA A 265 9.67 -7.96 -14.33
C ALA A 265 10.24 -8.86 -13.25
N ARG A 266 11.44 -9.37 -13.49
CA ARG A 266 12.14 -10.23 -12.54
C ARG A 266 13.64 -10.06 -12.56
N ASN A 267 14.23 -10.15 -11.37
CA ASN A 267 15.66 -10.14 -11.17
C ASN A 267 16.41 -11.17 -12.01
N VAL A 268 17.63 -10.79 -12.38
CA VAL A 268 18.57 -11.59 -13.15
C VAL A 268 18.89 -12.91 -12.45
N GLY A 269 19.18 -13.95 -13.23
CA GLY A 269 19.65 -15.22 -12.70
C GLY A 269 21.07 -15.12 -12.10
N HIS A 270 21.50 -16.17 -11.41
CA HIS A 270 22.88 -16.29 -10.93
C HIS A 270 23.68 -17.27 -11.78
N GLY A 271 25.00 -17.06 -11.86
CA GLY A 271 25.92 -17.98 -12.52
C GLY A 271 25.61 -18.18 -14.01
N LYS A 272 25.47 -19.43 -14.45
CA LYS A 272 25.28 -19.78 -15.86
C LYS A 272 23.94 -19.34 -16.45
N ASP A 273 22.94 -19.09 -15.61
CA ASP A 273 21.59 -18.69 -16.03
C ASP A 273 21.38 -17.17 -16.01
N ARG A 274 22.47 -16.37 -15.89
CA ARG A 274 22.40 -14.91 -15.77
C ARG A 274 21.68 -14.26 -16.97
N LEU A 275 21.88 -14.77 -18.19
CA LEU A 275 21.27 -14.24 -19.42
C LEU A 275 19.97 -14.96 -19.83
N MET A 276 19.49 -15.93 -19.06
CA MET A 276 18.25 -16.64 -19.38
C MET A 276 17.06 -15.70 -19.16
N MET A 277 16.09 -15.68 -20.08
CA MET A 277 14.83 -14.96 -19.87
C MET A 277 14.12 -15.48 -18.61
N ARG A 278 13.56 -14.58 -17.80
CA ARG A 278 12.82 -14.95 -16.58
C ARG A 278 11.54 -14.16 -16.48
N MET A 279 10.45 -14.82 -16.14
CA MET A 279 9.18 -14.19 -15.79
C MET A 279 9.00 -14.22 -14.28
N SER A 280 8.40 -13.17 -13.72
CA SER A 280 8.14 -13.04 -12.28
C SER A 280 7.22 -14.15 -11.76
N ARG A 281 7.15 -14.33 -10.44
CA ARG A 281 6.11 -15.18 -9.83
C ARG A 281 4.71 -14.61 -10.08
N GLY A 282 4.56 -13.29 -10.11
CA GLY A 282 3.32 -12.62 -10.52
C GLY A 282 2.90 -12.98 -11.94
N ALA A 283 3.81 -12.97 -12.91
CA ALA A 283 3.55 -13.38 -14.29
C ALA A 283 3.13 -14.86 -14.38
N ARG A 284 3.78 -15.76 -13.63
CA ARG A 284 3.32 -17.16 -13.49
C ARG A 284 1.91 -17.23 -12.89
N ASP A 285 1.60 -16.43 -11.90
CA ASP A 285 0.28 -16.45 -11.27
C ASP A 285 -0.82 -15.94 -12.20
N TYR A 286 -0.54 -14.93 -13.03
CA TYR A 286 -1.41 -14.59 -14.17
C TYR A 286 -1.53 -15.76 -15.14
N ALA A 287 -0.43 -16.47 -15.41
CA ALA A 287 -0.46 -17.64 -16.27
C ALA A 287 -1.40 -18.73 -15.73
N ASN A 288 -1.29 -19.03 -14.42
CA ASN A 288 -2.18 -19.91 -13.68
C ASN A 288 -3.64 -19.41 -13.69
N TRP A 289 -3.85 -18.10 -13.59
CA TRP A 289 -5.18 -17.48 -13.72
C TRP A 289 -5.80 -17.75 -15.10
N PHE A 290 -5.02 -17.59 -16.16
CA PHE A 290 -5.47 -17.89 -17.52
C PHE A 290 -5.69 -19.38 -17.77
N ILE A 291 -4.98 -20.28 -17.08
CA ILE A 291 -5.34 -21.72 -17.07
C ILE A 291 -6.76 -21.90 -16.51
N ALA A 292 -7.10 -21.29 -15.38
CA ALA A 292 -8.42 -21.40 -14.78
C ALA A 292 -9.53 -20.75 -15.62
N PHE A 293 -9.23 -19.63 -16.28
CA PHE A 293 -10.13 -18.95 -17.21
C PHE A 293 -10.37 -19.79 -18.47
N ASN A 294 -9.32 -20.33 -19.09
CA ASN A 294 -9.44 -21.23 -20.23
C ASN A 294 -10.19 -22.51 -19.87
N ASP A 295 -9.98 -23.09 -18.68
CA ASP A 295 -10.72 -24.27 -18.21
C ASP A 295 -12.22 -23.96 -18.03
N LEU A 296 -12.60 -22.77 -17.55
CA LEU A 296 -14.00 -22.35 -17.53
C LEU A 296 -14.59 -22.26 -18.94
N ARG A 297 -13.88 -21.64 -19.87
CA ARG A 297 -14.34 -21.47 -21.26
C ARG A 297 -14.39 -22.79 -22.03
N ALA A 298 -13.50 -23.71 -21.72
CA ALA A 298 -13.44 -25.06 -22.28
C ALA A 298 -14.41 -26.05 -21.61
N GLU A 299 -15.17 -25.61 -20.61
CA GLU A 299 -16.08 -26.44 -19.81
C GLU A 299 -15.37 -27.60 -19.09
N GLY A 300 -14.11 -27.38 -18.71
CA GLY A 300 -13.26 -28.35 -18.01
C GLY A 300 -12.45 -29.29 -18.92
N ASP A 301 -12.61 -29.17 -20.26
CA ASP A 301 -11.89 -29.98 -21.24
C ASP A 301 -10.47 -29.43 -21.50
N VAL A 302 -9.49 -30.06 -20.86
CA VAL A 302 -8.06 -29.67 -20.91
C VAL A 302 -7.48 -29.76 -22.33
N SER A 303 -7.96 -30.71 -23.14
CA SER A 303 -7.43 -30.96 -24.49
C SER A 303 -7.59 -29.74 -25.41
N LYS A 304 -8.59 -28.89 -25.14
CA LYS A 304 -8.89 -27.67 -25.91
C LYS A 304 -7.84 -26.57 -25.74
N TYR A 305 -7.08 -26.56 -24.64
CA TYR A 305 -6.18 -25.44 -24.33
C TYR A 305 -4.79 -25.82 -23.85
N GLU A 306 -4.51 -27.06 -23.44
CA GLU A 306 -3.17 -27.43 -22.94
C GLU A 306 -2.06 -27.19 -23.97
N HIS A 307 -2.32 -27.50 -25.23
CA HIS A 307 -1.39 -27.33 -26.36
C HIS A 307 -1.15 -25.86 -26.73
N LYS A 308 -1.91 -24.93 -26.14
CA LYS A 308 -1.79 -23.48 -26.36
C LYS A 308 -0.99 -22.78 -25.25
N MET A 309 -0.56 -23.51 -24.23
CA MET A 309 0.12 -22.96 -23.06
C MET A 309 1.58 -23.48 -23.02
N PRO A 310 2.50 -22.79 -22.31
CA PRO A 310 3.89 -23.22 -22.17
C PRO A 310 4.10 -24.26 -21.05
N HIS A 311 3.07 -24.54 -20.23
CA HIS A 311 3.17 -25.41 -19.07
C HIS A 311 3.25 -26.88 -19.47
N ALA A 312 3.98 -27.67 -18.69
CA ALA A 312 4.03 -29.12 -18.86
C ALA A 312 2.65 -29.77 -18.59
N PRO A 313 2.28 -30.85 -19.30
CA PRO A 313 0.95 -31.48 -19.17
C PRO A 313 0.53 -31.84 -17.73
N HIS A 314 1.48 -32.26 -16.88
CA HIS A 314 1.19 -32.61 -15.49
C HIS A 314 0.71 -31.41 -14.64
N HIS A 315 1.11 -30.18 -14.97
CA HIS A 315 0.74 -28.97 -14.24
C HIS A 315 -0.76 -28.71 -14.27
N PHE A 316 -1.43 -28.99 -15.39
CA PHE A 316 -2.89 -28.82 -15.51
C PHE A 316 -3.65 -29.74 -14.54
N SER A 317 -3.20 -31.00 -14.43
CA SER A 317 -3.80 -31.96 -13.49
C SER A 317 -3.56 -31.58 -12.02
N GLU A 318 -2.41 -30.95 -11.75
CA GLU A 318 -2.00 -30.53 -10.40
C GLU A 318 -2.79 -29.30 -9.95
N ILE A 319 -2.81 -28.25 -10.77
CA ILE A 319 -3.44 -26.97 -10.40
C ILE A 319 -4.95 -27.09 -10.24
N LYS A 320 -5.63 -27.96 -11.00
CA LYS A 320 -7.07 -28.22 -10.86
C LYS A 320 -7.46 -28.80 -9.49
N ARG A 321 -6.50 -29.37 -8.75
CA ARG A 321 -6.70 -29.88 -7.39
C ARG A 321 -6.46 -28.83 -6.32
N TRP A 322 -5.95 -27.65 -6.68
CA TRP A 322 -5.63 -26.59 -5.74
C TRP A 322 -6.84 -25.72 -5.41
N PHE A 323 -6.99 -25.33 -4.15
CA PHE A 323 -8.16 -24.57 -3.69
C PHE A 323 -8.30 -23.22 -4.43
N GLY A 324 -7.18 -22.53 -4.70
CA GLY A 324 -7.18 -21.22 -5.36
C GLY A 324 -7.75 -21.29 -6.79
N PHE A 325 -7.50 -22.40 -7.49
CA PHE A 325 -8.09 -22.67 -8.81
C PHE A 325 -9.61 -22.77 -8.73
N VAL A 326 -10.10 -23.63 -7.82
CA VAL A 326 -11.54 -23.85 -7.61
C VAL A 326 -12.25 -22.57 -7.18
N GLU A 327 -11.64 -21.80 -6.27
CA GLU A 327 -12.18 -20.54 -5.78
C GLU A 327 -12.27 -19.48 -6.88
N MET A 328 -11.21 -19.29 -7.66
CA MET A 328 -11.21 -18.39 -8.81
C MET A 328 -12.31 -18.78 -9.80
N GLN A 329 -12.43 -20.07 -10.14
CA GLN A 329 -13.45 -20.54 -11.07
C GLN A 329 -14.87 -20.27 -10.55
N ARG A 330 -15.15 -20.57 -9.28
CA ARG A 330 -16.47 -20.31 -8.67
C ARG A 330 -16.81 -18.83 -8.70
N LYS A 331 -15.85 -17.96 -8.39
CA LYS A 331 -16.04 -16.51 -8.41
C LYS A 331 -16.26 -16.00 -9.83
N ALA A 332 -15.51 -16.48 -10.82
CA ALA A 332 -15.54 -15.98 -12.19
C ALA A 332 -16.69 -16.55 -13.04
N ARG A 333 -17.18 -17.76 -12.75
CA ARG A 333 -18.19 -18.48 -13.53
C ARG A 333 -19.42 -17.66 -13.95
N PRO A 334 -20.01 -16.77 -13.12
CA PRO A 334 -21.17 -15.97 -13.54
C PRO A 334 -20.88 -14.94 -14.65
N TRP A 335 -19.60 -14.78 -15.04
CA TRP A 335 -19.14 -13.75 -15.96
C TRP A 335 -18.29 -14.32 -17.11
N VAL A 336 -18.17 -15.64 -17.19
CA VAL A 336 -17.36 -16.32 -18.22
C VAL A 336 -18.25 -17.31 -18.96
N ASP A 337 -18.43 -17.06 -20.25
CA ASP A 337 -19.18 -17.92 -21.17
C ASP A 337 -18.24 -18.96 -21.81
N PRO A 338 -18.70 -20.19 -22.08
CA PRO A 338 -17.96 -21.16 -22.88
C PRO A 338 -17.57 -20.61 -24.26
N GLY A 339 -16.40 -20.98 -24.77
CA GLY A 339 -15.95 -20.53 -26.10
C GLY A 339 -14.44 -20.64 -26.33
N GLU A 340 -13.91 -19.79 -27.21
CA GLU A 340 -12.48 -19.73 -27.56
C GLU A 340 -11.59 -19.58 -26.34
N THR A 341 -10.44 -20.23 -26.31
CA THR A 341 -9.45 -20.12 -25.23
C THR A 341 -8.23 -19.33 -25.68
N TYR A 342 -7.55 -18.71 -24.73
CA TYR A 342 -6.30 -18.00 -24.99
C TYR A 342 -5.14 -18.94 -25.28
N SER A 343 -4.32 -18.60 -26.27
CA SER A 343 -2.93 -19.08 -26.36
C SER A 343 -2.01 -18.22 -25.50
N MET A 344 -0.89 -18.77 -25.05
CA MET A 344 0.05 -18.06 -24.18
C MET A 344 1.46 -18.07 -24.77
N THR A 345 1.97 -16.86 -24.94
CA THR A 345 3.27 -16.56 -25.52
C THR A 345 4.06 -15.66 -24.58
N MET A 346 5.32 -15.43 -24.91
CA MET A 346 6.26 -14.70 -24.07
C MET A 346 7.04 -13.71 -24.91
N TRP A 347 7.35 -12.56 -24.28
CA TRP A 347 8.16 -11.53 -24.89
C TRP A 347 9.19 -10.98 -23.91
N ALA A 348 10.38 -10.73 -24.43
CA ALA A 348 11.41 -9.91 -23.81
C ALA A 348 12.23 -9.26 -24.93
N PRO A 349 13.01 -8.19 -24.63
CA PRO A 349 13.98 -7.64 -25.58
C PRO A 349 14.99 -8.69 -26.09
N GLU A 350 15.29 -9.68 -25.24
CA GLU A 350 16.23 -10.75 -25.50
C GLU A 350 15.56 -12.11 -25.23
N ILE A 351 15.00 -12.71 -26.28
CA ILE A 351 14.30 -13.98 -26.16
C ILE A 351 15.29 -15.16 -26.11
N THR A 352 15.04 -16.12 -25.25
CA THR A 352 15.83 -17.37 -25.11
C THR A 352 14.95 -18.58 -25.38
N GLU A 353 15.52 -19.70 -25.84
CA GLU A 353 14.77 -20.94 -26.14
C GLU A 353 13.97 -21.47 -24.94
N GLU A 354 14.51 -21.30 -23.74
CA GLU A 354 13.85 -21.62 -22.48
C GLU A 354 13.75 -20.38 -21.59
N THR A 355 12.72 -20.32 -20.75
CA THR A 355 12.54 -19.26 -19.75
C THR A 355 12.21 -19.82 -18.39
N VAL A 356 12.55 -19.06 -17.35
CA VAL A 356 12.09 -19.35 -15.99
C VAL A 356 10.75 -18.65 -15.73
N LEU A 357 9.63 -19.36 -15.86
CA LEU A 357 8.29 -18.87 -15.51
C LEU A 357 8.04 -19.02 -14.00
N GLY A 358 8.34 -17.99 -13.21
CA GLY A 358 8.21 -18.03 -11.76
C GLY A 358 9.17 -19.04 -11.13
N ASP A 359 8.79 -20.31 -10.99
CA ASP A 359 9.70 -21.33 -10.48
C ASP A 359 9.82 -22.54 -11.44
N PHE A 360 9.26 -22.42 -12.65
CA PHE A 360 9.33 -23.43 -13.71
C PHE A 360 10.36 -23.07 -14.76
N LYS A 361 11.02 -24.07 -15.33
CA LYS A 361 11.66 -23.92 -16.64
C LYS A 361 10.70 -24.42 -17.70
N VAL A 362 10.42 -23.60 -18.71
CA VAL A 362 9.50 -23.92 -19.80
C VAL A 362 10.11 -23.51 -21.13
N SER A 363 9.74 -24.20 -22.21
CA SER A 363 10.06 -23.75 -23.56
C SER A 363 9.38 -22.43 -23.84
N THR A 364 10.14 -21.49 -24.39
CA THR A 364 9.62 -20.20 -24.80
C THR A 364 8.74 -20.37 -26.04
N ARG A 365 7.56 -19.75 -26.00
CA ARG A 365 6.68 -19.62 -27.18
C ARG A 365 6.68 -18.16 -27.58
N GLU A 366 7.23 -17.85 -28.74
CA GLU A 366 7.32 -16.48 -29.22
C GLU A 366 5.93 -15.90 -29.54
N VAL A 367 5.84 -14.57 -29.54
CA VAL A 367 4.62 -13.86 -29.91
C VAL A 367 4.34 -14.02 -31.40
N GLU A 368 3.10 -14.35 -31.76
CA GLU A 368 2.65 -14.32 -33.15
C GLU A 368 2.00 -12.97 -33.43
N TYR A 369 2.68 -12.13 -34.21
CA TYR A 369 2.25 -10.75 -34.45
C TYR A 369 1.03 -10.61 -35.37
N GLU A 370 0.85 -11.55 -36.30
CA GLU A 370 -0.18 -11.48 -37.37
C GLU A 370 -1.31 -12.51 -37.14
N SER A 371 -1.64 -12.79 -35.89
CA SER A 371 -2.63 -13.80 -35.50
C SER A 371 -3.87 -13.13 -34.90
N ASP A 372 -5.05 -13.47 -35.41
CA ASP A 372 -6.34 -13.07 -34.84
C ASP A 372 -6.80 -14.01 -33.70
N GLU A 373 -6.05 -15.08 -33.41
CA GLU A 373 -6.31 -15.96 -32.26
C GLU A 373 -6.09 -15.19 -30.94
N PRO A 374 -6.99 -15.26 -29.95
CA PRO A 374 -6.77 -14.59 -28.67
C PRO A 374 -5.48 -15.06 -28.00
N GLN A 375 -4.58 -14.12 -27.71
CA GLN A 375 -3.26 -14.41 -27.11
C GLN A 375 -3.09 -13.71 -25.76
N VAL A 376 -2.38 -14.36 -24.84
CA VAL A 376 -1.84 -13.78 -23.61
C VAL A 376 -0.34 -13.76 -23.74
N VAL A 377 0.24 -12.57 -23.88
CA VAL A 377 1.68 -12.36 -23.88
C VAL A 377 2.14 -12.07 -22.47
N LEU A 378 3.01 -12.92 -21.91
CA LEU A 378 3.76 -12.59 -20.71
C LEU A 378 5.01 -11.80 -21.11
N ALA A 379 5.06 -10.52 -20.78
CA ALA A 379 6.10 -9.61 -21.21
C ALA A 379 7.00 -9.21 -20.03
N ASN A 380 8.31 -9.43 -20.19
CA ASN A 380 9.34 -8.90 -19.30
C ASN A 380 10.22 -7.90 -20.06
N PRO A 381 10.15 -6.59 -19.76
CA PRO A 381 10.87 -5.56 -20.49
C PRO A 381 12.38 -5.47 -20.15
N LEU A 382 12.85 -6.20 -19.14
CA LEU A 382 14.25 -6.10 -18.70
C LEU A 382 15.22 -6.59 -19.79
N VAL A 383 16.30 -5.83 -20.00
CA VAL A 383 17.48 -6.29 -20.75
C VAL A 383 18.45 -6.87 -19.74
N TYR A 384 18.98 -8.08 -19.94
CA TYR A 384 19.85 -8.74 -18.95
C TYR A 384 21.34 -8.56 -19.23
N ARG A 385 21.71 -8.22 -20.47
CA ARG A 385 23.09 -7.83 -20.80
C ARG A 385 23.55 -6.61 -20.00
N LEU A 386 24.85 -6.61 -19.69
CA LEU A 386 25.60 -5.55 -19.02
C LEU A 386 26.78 -5.10 -19.89
N ASP A 387 27.44 -4.00 -19.51
CA ASP A 387 28.63 -3.47 -20.19
C ASP A 387 29.78 -4.49 -20.29
N GLU A 388 29.89 -5.35 -19.29
CA GLU A 388 30.87 -6.45 -19.27
C GLU A 388 30.59 -7.54 -20.32
N ASP A 389 29.34 -7.65 -20.78
CA ASP A 389 28.90 -8.61 -21.77
C ASP A 389 28.97 -8.06 -23.19
N ASP A 390 28.74 -6.75 -23.34
CA ASP A 390 28.60 -6.06 -24.62
C ASP A 390 29.13 -4.61 -24.49
N PRO A 391 30.38 -4.34 -24.90
CA PRO A 391 30.96 -3.00 -24.84
C PRO A 391 30.21 -1.95 -25.68
N ASP A 392 29.43 -2.39 -26.66
CA ASP A 392 28.65 -1.56 -27.57
C ASP A 392 27.17 -1.43 -27.14
N ILE A 393 26.83 -1.92 -25.93
CA ILE A 393 25.48 -1.79 -25.37
C ILE A 393 25.04 -0.31 -25.32
N HIS A 394 23.74 -0.09 -25.53
CA HIS A 394 23.15 1.24 -25.57
C HIS A 394 23.51 2.06 -24.33
N GLU A 395 23.80 3.36 -24.51
CA GLU A 395 24.29 4.25 -23.45
C GLU A 395 23.42 4.23 -22.17
N ASN A 396 22.10 4.11 -22.33
CA ASN A 396 21.14 4.07 -21.22
C ASN A 396 21.20 2.79 -20.37
N LEU A 397 21.84 1.73 -20.87
CA LEU A 397 22.01 0.48 -20.13
C LEU A 397 23.32 0.44 -19.32
N ARG A 398 24.20 1.43 -19.54
CA ARG A 398 25.56 1.44 -18.98
C ARG A 398 25.63 1.79 -17.51
N GLY A 399 26.62 1.21 -16.83
CA GLY A 399 26.91 1.49 -15.42
C GLY A 399 25.87 0.92 -14.44
N ASN A 400 25.01 0.00 -14.89
CA ASN A 400 23.92 -0.51 -14.08
C ASN A 400 23.64 -2.00 -14.28
N ARG A 401 22.83 -2.60 -13.41
CA ARG A 401 22.31 -3.98 -13.50
C ARG A 401 20.77 -3.97 -13.59
N PRO A 402 20.15 -4.96 -14.25
CA PRO A 402 18.70 -5.04 -14.35
C PRO A 402 18.07 -5.33 -12.98
N TYR A 403 16.78 -5.02 -12.84
CA TYR A 403 16.01 -5.17 -11.61
C TYR A 403 16.41 -4.19 -10.51
N TYR A 404 16.03 -2.96 -10.75
CA TYR A 404 16.15 -1.79 -9.89
C TYR A 404 14.75 -1.35 -9.44
N PHE A 405 14.66 -0.51 -8.41
CA PHE A 405 13.39 -0.06 -7.82
C PHE A 405 12.41 -1.19 -7.42
N ASP A 406 12.90 -2.40 -7.13
CA ASP A 406 12.08 -3.45 -6.53
C ASP A 406 11.87 -3.17 -5.05
N GLY A 407 10.74 -2.54 -4.76
CA GLY A 407 10.48 -1.93 -3.48
C GLY A 407 11.05 -0.51 -3.43
N PRO A 408 10.40 0.47 -4.09
CA PRO A 408 10.83 1.88 -4.06
C PRO A 408 10.97 2.41 -2.62
N GLU A 409 10.21 1.86 -1.67
CA GLU A 409 10.34 2.13 -0.23
C GLU A 409 11.71 1.81 0.39
N ARG A 410 12.59 1.11 -0.34
CA ARG A 410 13.97 0.85 0.09
C ARG A 410 14.95 1.94 -0.33
N HIS A 411 14.59 2.74 -1.34
CA HIS A 411 15.45 3.76 -1.94
C HIS A 411 15.27 5.12 -1.25
N VAL A 412 14.11 5.33 -0.63
CA VAL A 412 13.79 6.53 0.13
C VAL A 412 13.19 6.15 1.47
N LYS A 413 13.56 6.92 2.49
CA LYS A 413 12.95 6.83 3.81
C LYS A 413 12.37 8.20 4.12
N HIS A 414 11.13 8.19 4.61
CA HIS A 414 10.56 9.33 5.27
C HIS A 414 10.37 9.00 6.74
N GLU A 415 10.38 10.03 7.57
CA GLU A 415 10.05 9.96 8.98
C GLU A 415 8.82 10.84 9.22
N VAL A 416 7.88 10.34 10.01
CA VAL A 416 6.80 11.16 10.52
C VAL A 416 7.22 11.65 11.91
N ILE A 417 7.37 12.95 12.06
CA ILE A 417 7.68 13.58 13.34
C ILE A 417 6.43 14.25 13.91
N PHE A 418 6.35 14.32 15.24
CA PHE A 418 5.29 15.00 15.97
C PHE A 418 5.81 16.27 16.62
N GLY A 419 4.90 17.21 16.85
CA GLY A 419 5.19 18.47 17.51
C GLY A 419 3.97 19.37 17.58
N PHE A 420 4.17 20.62 17.97
CA PHE A 420 3.11 21.61 18.12
C PHE A 420 3.09 22.61 16.95
N GLY A 421 1.90 22.99 16.52
CA GLY A 421 1.66 24.09 15.59
C GLY A 421 0.42 24.88 15.97
N ASP A 422 -0.10 25.68 15.04
CA ASP A 422 -1.24 26.57 15.28
C ASP A 422 -2.51 25.79 15.70
N HIS A 423 -2.59 24.51 15.34
CA HIS A 423 -3.72 23.61 15.63
C HIS A 423 -3.44 22.56 16.72
N GLY A 424 -2.50 22.83 17.62
CA GLY A 424 -2.16 21.92 18.73
C GLY A 424 -1.18 20.86 18.28
N ILE A 425 -1.47 19.59 18.54
CA ILE A 425 -0.61 18.50 18.06
C ILE A 425 -0.75 18.36 16.54
N GLU A 426 0.41 18.41 15.89
CA GLU A 426 0.58 18.27 14.45
C GLU A 426 1.69 17.27 14.12
N SER A 427 1.73 16.84 12.87
CA SER A 427 2.80 16.00 12.33
C SER A 427 3.42 16.60 11.08
N ARG A 428 4.66 16.20 10.79
CA ARG A 428 5.36 16.52 9.54
C ARG A 428 6.00 15.27 8.97
N VAL A 429 6.12 15.23 7.66
CA VAL A 429 6.91 14.22 6.95
C VAL A 429 8.28 14.83 6.65
N ILE A 430 9.34 14.21 7.18
CA ILE A 430 10.73 14.57 6.86
C ILE A 430 11.28 13.59 5.85
N GLY A 431 11.85 14.12 4.78
CA GLY A 431 12.39 13.34 3.67
C GLY A 431 11.34 12.98 2.64
N ASN A 432 11.78 12.38 1.55
CA ASN A 432 10.92 12.07 0.42
C ASN A 432 10.14 10.77 0.64
N THR A 433 8.89 10.80 0.24
CA THR A 433 8.02 9.63 0.16
C THR A 433 8.39 8.74 -1.02
N SER A 434 7.96 7.48 -0.97
CA SER A 434 8.13 6.56 -2.09
C SER A 434 7.38 7.01 -3.35
N ASP A 435 6.26 7.70 -3.19
CA ASP A 435 5.46 8.18 -4.33
C ASP A 435 6.15 9.35 -5.03
N GLU A 436 6.81 10.27 -4.30
CA GLU A 436 7.62 11.35 -4.90
C GLU A 436 8.81 10.79 -5.70
N LEU A 437 9.49 9.73 -5.21
CA LEU A 437 10.52 9.05 -5.99
C LEU A 437 9.93 8.44 -7.27
N VAL A 438 8.79 7.76 -7.17
CA VAL A 438 8.12 7.13 -8.32
C VAL A 438 7.77 8.19 -9.35
N GLU A 439 7.14 9.28 -8.93
CA GLU A 439 6.77 10.39 -9.82
C GLU A 439 7.99 10.98 -10.53
N ALA A 440 9.07 11.25 -9.81
CA ALA A 440 10.30 11.79 -10.40
C ALA A 440 10.92 10.84 -11.44
N VAL A 441 10.99 9.53 -11.14
CA VAL A 441 11.46 8.51 -12.08
C VAL A 441 10.55 8.45 -13.31
N GLN A 442 9.23 8.43 -13.14
CA GLN A 442 8.29 8.37 -14.25
C GLN A 442 8.35 9.61 -15.14
N GLU A 443 8.50 10.80 -14.55
CA GLU A 443 8.67 12.03 -15.31
C GLU A 443 9.96 12.01 -16.14
N PHE A 444 11.07 11.58 -15.55
CA PHE A 444 12.31 11.36 -16.29
C PHE A 444 12.11 10.35 -17.43
N MET A 445 11.41 9.25 -17.18
CA MET A 445 11.13 8.23 -18.19
C MET A 445 10.35 8.79 -19.37
N ARG A 446 9.30 9.59 -19.14
CA ARG A 446 8.52 10.22 -20.22
C ARG A 446 9.41 11.08 -21.11
N GLN A 447 10.24 11.93 -20.51
CA GLN A 447 11.17 12.80 -21.23
C GLN A 447 12.19 12.00 -22.05
N GLU A 448 12.74 10.94 -21.46
CA GLU A 448 13.75 10.11 -22.10
C GLU A 448 13.17 9.23 -23.21
N VAL A 449 11.97 8.67 -23.03
CA VAL A 449 11.23 7.96 -24.08
C VAL A 449 10.92 8.90 -25.25
N ALA A 450 10.47 10.13 -24.98
CA ALA A 450 10.25 11.13 -26.02
C ALA A 450 11.54 11.46 -26.79
N ARG A 451 12.67 11.60 -26.09
CA ARG A 451 14.00 11.82 -26.70
C ARG A 451 14.40 10.65 -27.62
N LEU A 452 14.21 9.42 -27.17
CA LEU A 452 14.53 8.21 -27.95
C LEU A 452 13.65 8.10 -29.20
N LEU A 453 12.35 8.38 -29.07
CA LEU A 453 11.41 8.42 -30.19
C LEU A 453 11.74 9.50 -31.24
N ALA A 454 12.34 10.62 -30.84
CA ALA A 454 12.74 11.68 -31.76
C ALA A 454 14.01 11.35 -32.55
N LYS A 455 14.80 10.35 -32.12
CA LYS A 455 16.05 9.94 -32.76
C LYS A 455 15.91 8.74 -33.68
N GLY A 456 14.96 7.85 -33.40
CA GLY A 456 14.64 6.69 -34.23
C GLY A 456 13.67 7.06 -35.35
#